data_AF-W5S2E1-F1
#
_entry.id   AF-W5S2E1-F1
#
_cell.length_a   1.000
_cell.length_b   1.000
_cell.length_c   1.000
_cell.angle_alpha   90.00
_cell.angle_beta   90.00
_cell.angle_gamma   90.00
#
_symmetry.space_group_name_H-M   'P 1'
#
loop_
_entity.id
_entity.type
_entity.pdbx_description
1 polymer ?
#
loop_
_entity_poly.entity_id
_entity_poly.type
_entity_poly.pdbx_seq_one_letter_code
_entity_poly.pdbx_strand_id
1 'polypeptide(L)'
;LPLDPLWVPFSAVKMAEEFLYFSLKLMTDDFLHERPSYQYFLGDLIRIEATVKQYFHVPLRVYVDNCVATLSPDSTSNPRYAFIDNHGCMLDGRITGSDSMFLARTVENKLQ
;
A
#
# COMPACT_ATOMS: atom_id res chain seq x y z
N LEU A 1 25.07 44.33 -8.22
CA LEU A 1 24.87 43.20 -7.29
C LEU A 1 23.56 42.52 -7.68
N PRO A 2 23.55 41.21 -7.95
CA PRO A 2 22.31 40.49 -8.28
C PRO A 2 21.44 40.41 -7.02
N LEU A 3 20.14 40.63 -7.17
CA LEU A 3 19.15 40.48 -6.10
C LEU A 3 18.78 39.00 -6.00
N ASP A 4 19.04 38.38 -4.85
CA ASP A 4 18.48 37.07 -4.54
C ASP A 4 17.00 37.24 -4.17
N PRO A 5 16.07 36.57 -4.87
CA PRO A 5 14.66 36.68 -4.55
C PRO A 5 14.35 35.97 -3.22
N LEU A 6 13.77 36.70 -2.27
CA LEU A 6 13.24 36.17 -1.00
C LEU A 6 11.93 35.37 -1.16
N TRP A 7 11.36 35.33 -2.37
CA TRP A 7 10.10 34.66 -2.65
C TRP A 7 10.36 33.34 -3.36
N VAL A 8 9.98 32.23 -2.73
CA VAL A 8 10.00 30.91 -3.36
C VAL A 8 8.81 30.84 -4.33
N PRO A 9 9.04 30.70 -5.65
CA PRO A 9 7.94 30.63 -6.60
C PRO A 9 7.14 29.35 -6.39
N PHE A 10 5.82 29.42 -6.60
CA PHE A 10 4.91 28.28 -6.48
C PHE A 10 5.34 27.07 -7.33
N SER A 11 6.03 27.31 -8.46
CA SER A 11 6.63 26.27 -9.30
C SER A 11 7.75 25.48 -8.61
N ALA A 12 8.55 26.12 -7.75
CA ALA A 12 9.59 25.44 -6.97
C ALA A 12 8.98 24.59 -5.84
N VAL A 13 7.85 25.02 -5.26
CA VAL A 13 7.08 24.21 -4.31
C VAL A 13 6.42 23.01 -5.01
N LYS A 14 5.88 23.21 -6.22
CA LYS A 14 5.32 22.17 -7.08
C LYS A 14 6.31 21.04 -7.39
N MET A 15 7.57 21.37 -7.66
CA MET A 15 8.62 20.36 -7.94
C MET A 15 9.03 19.55 -6.70
N ALA A 16 8.94 20.13 -5.50
CA ALA A 16 9.20 19.43 -4.25
C ALA A 16 8.04 18.50 -3.82
N GLU A 17 6.87 18.60 -4.47
CA GLU A 17 5.63 17.90 -4.14
C GLU A 17 5.22 16.84 -5.20
N GLU A 18 6.18 16.36 -6.01
CA GLU A 18 5.92 15.33 -7.04
C GLU A 18 5.97 13.89 -6.51
N PHE A 19 6.21 13.68 -5.21
CA PHE A 19 6.30 12.34 -4.64
C PHE A 19 4.92 11.77 -4.29
N LEU A 20 4.66 10.54 -4.76
CA LEU A 20 3.53 9.74 -4.31
C LEU A 20 3.89 8.99 -3.04
N TYR A 21 3.16 9.27 -1.96
CA TYR A 21 3.38 8.63 -0.68
C TYR A 21 2.43 7.44 -0.52
N PHE A 22 2.94 6.25 -0.77
CA PHE A 22 2.23 4.99 -0.55
C PHE A 22 2.43 4.51 0.89
N SER A 23 1.39 3.89 1.44
CA SER A 23 1.43 3.26 2.76
C SER A 23 0.70 1.93 2.72
N LEU A 24 1.30 0.93 3.37
CA LEU A 24 0.70 -0.38 3.58
C LEU A 24 0.59 -0.60 5.09
N LYS A 25 -0.61 -0.89 5.57
CA LYS A 25 -0.93 -0.98 7.00
C LYS A 25 -1.61 -2.30 7.31
N LEU A 26 -1.33 -2.83 8.50
CA LEU A 26 -2.10 -3.93 9.06
C LEU A 26 -3.27 -3.36 9.84
N MET A 27 -4.47 -3.85 9.59
CA MET A 27 -5.70 -3.28 10.14
C MET A 27 -6.36 -4.22 11.15
N THR A 28 -7.20 -3.66 12.03
CA THR A 28 -8.11 -4.41 12.89
C THR A 28 -9.21 -5.12 12.09
N ASP A 29 -9.95 -6.02 12.75
CA ASP A 29 -10.92 -6.87 12.05
C ASP A 29 -12.06 -6.12 11.35
N ASP A 30 -12.35 -4.93 11.85
CA ASP A 30 -13.36 -3.99 11.38
C ASP A 30 -12.79 -2.94 10.42
N PHE A 31 -11.48 -2.98 10.09
CA PHE A 31 -10.77 -1.97 9.30
C PHE A 31 -10.84 -0.53 9.84
N LEU A 32 -11.18 -0.34 11.12
CA LEU A 32 -11.31 1.00 11.69
C LEU A 32 -9.96 1.58 12.14
N HIS A 33 -9.04 0.72 12.59
CA HIS A 33 -7.78 1.15 13.18
C HIS A 33 -6.62 0.30 12.67
N GLU A 34 -5.41 0.85 12.80
CA GLU A 34 -4.19 0.08 12.62
C GLU A 34 -4.06 -0.95 13.75
N ARG A 35 -3.70 -2.18 13.40
CA ARG A 35 -3.57 -3.27 14.37
C ARG A 35 -2.40 -2.98 15.32
N PRO A 36 -2.57 -3.10 16.64
CA PRO A 36 -1.52 -2.78 17.61
C PRO A 36 -0.46 -3.88 17.78
N SER A 37 -0.73 -5.11 17.30
CA SER A 37 0.14 -6.28 17.45
C SER A 37 0.42 -6.94 16.10
N TYR A 38 1.69 -7.31 15.90
CA TYR A 38 2.16 -8.06 14.72
C TYR A 38 2.16 -9.58 14.94
N GLN A 39 1.58 -10.06 16.05
CA GLN A 39 1.44 -11.49 16.32
C GLN A 39 0.15 -12.02 15.71
N TYR A 40 0.29 -13.14 15.02
CA TYR A 40 -0.79 -13.88 14.36
C TYR A 40 -0.66 -15.36 14.67
N PHE A 41 -1.79 -16.02 14.78
CA PHE A 41 -1.90 -17.47 14.87
C PHE A 41 -2.41 -18.04 13.55
N LEU A 42 -2.17 -19.34 13.34
CA LEU A 42 -2.72 -20.03 12.17
C LEU A 42 -4.25 -20.00 12.21
N GLY A 43 -4.86 -19.56 11.12
CA GLY A 43 -6.30 -19.32 11.01
C GLY A 43 -6.71 -17.86 11.20
N ASP A 44 -5.82 -16.99 11.69
CA ASP A 44 -6.08 -15.55 11.74
C ASP A 44 -6.06 -14.95 10.32
N LEU A 45 -6.95 -13.98 10.09
CA LEU A 45 -6.95 -13.18 8.87
C LEU A 45 -6.00 -11.99 9.02
N ILE A 46 -5.13 -11.80 8.02
CA ILE A 46 -4.25 -10.65 7.93
C ILE A 46 -4.93 -9.59 7.08
N ARG A 47 -5.34 -8.48 7.70
CA ARG A 47 -6.01 -7.38 7.01
C ARG A 47 -5.00 -6.34 6.60
N ILE A 48 -4.89 -6.12 5.30
CA ILE A 48 -3.90 -5.24 4.70
C ILE A 48 -4.64 -4.08 4.04
N GLU A 49 -4.27 -2.84 4.36
CA GLU A 49 -4.78 -1.66 3.67
C GLU A 49 -3.63 -0.98 2.92
N ALA A 50 -3.78 -0.82 1.61
CA ALA A 50 -2.89 -0.05 0.76
C ALA A 50 -3.51 1.32 0.46
N THR A 51 -2.77 2.40 0.71
CA THR A 51 -3.22 3.78 0.46
C THR A 51 -2.17 4.59 -0.27
N VAL A 52 -2.63 5.59 -1.04
CA VAL A 52 -1.79 6.68 -1.55
C VAL A 52 -2.31 8.01 -0.99
N LYS A 53 -1.41 8.84 -0.47
CA LYS A 53 -1.76 10.19 0.00
C LYS A 53 -2.07 11.09 -1.20
N GLN A 54 -3.22 11.74 -1.17
CA GLN A 54 -3.69 12.56 -2.28
C GLN A 54 -3.12 13.98 -2.29
N TYR A 55 -2.66 14.53 -1.15
CA TYR A 55 -2.11 15.89 -1.01
C TYR A 55 -2.67 16.90 -2.04
N PHE A 56 -1.82 17.48 -2.90
CA PHE A 56 -2.20 18.39 -3.98
C PHE A 56 -2.09 17.73 -5.37
N HIS A 57 -2.18 16.40 -5.41
CA HIS A 57 -2.23 15.61 -6.63
C HIS A 57 -3.65 15.57 -7.19
N VAL A 58 -3.76 15.27 -8.49
CA VAL A 58 -5.04 14.89 -9.11
C VAL A 58 -5.62 13.66 -8.42
N PRO A 59 -6.94 13.38 -8.50
CA PRO A 59 -7.50 12.17 -7.93
C PRO A 59 -6.75 10.91 -8.40
N LEU A 60 -6.23 10.13 -7.44
CA LEU A 60 -5.45 8.92 -7.72
C LEU A 60 -6.22 7.67 -7.33
N ARG A 61 -6.05 6.61 -8.12
CA ARG A 61 -6.52 5.27 -7.81
C ARG A 61 -5.33 4.36 -7.50
N VAL A 62 -5.39 3.67 -6.36
CA VAL A 62 -4.31 2.75 -5.93
C VAL A 62 -4.62 1.31 -6.34
N TYR A 63 -3.62 0.62 -6.89
CA TYR A 63 -3.64 -0.80 -7.22
C TYR A 63 -2.41 -1.48 -6.61
N VAL A 64 -2.49 -2.78 -6.39
CA VAL A 64 -1.38 -3.62 -5.93
C VAL A 64 -1.06 -4.60 -7.04
N ASP A 65 0.18 -4.58 -7.52
CA ASP A 65 0.64 -5.37 -8.65
C ASP A 65 1.07 -6.79 -8.22
N ASN A 66 1.90 -6.84 -7.18
CA ASN A 66 2.48 -8.07 -6.63
C ASN A 66 2.69 -7.94 -5.12
N CYS A 67 2.50 -9.02 -4.37
CA CYS A 67 2.86 -9.12 -2.96
C CYS A 67 3.45 -10.50 -2.65
N VAL A 68 4.63 -10.47 -2.02
CA VAL A 68 5.43 -11.65 -1.70
C VAL A 68 5.77 -11.64 -0.22
N ALA A 69 5.44 -12.73 0.47
CA ALA A 69 5.87 -12.97 1.84
C ALA A 69 7.24 -13.64 1.86
N THR A 70 8.14 -13.12 2.68
CA THR A 70 9.53 -13.57 2.85
C THR A 70 9.90 -13.58 4.33
N LEU A 71 10.95 -14.31 4.72
CA LEU A 71 11.44 -14.32 6.11
C LEU A 71 12.23 -13.05 6.50
N SER A 72 12.58 -12.23 5.51
CA SER A 72 13.31 -10.98 5.69
C SER A 72 12.77 -9.91 4.73
N PRO A 73 13.10 -8.62 4.93
CA PRO A 73 12.68 -7.55 4.02
C PRO A 73 13.19 -7.69 2.58
N ASP A 74 14.17 -8.58 2.32
CA ASP A 74 14.62 -8.89 0.97
C ASP A 74 13.58 -9.74 0.23
N SER A 75 12.87 -9.10 -0.70
CA SER A 75 11.87 -9.73 -1.58
C SER A 75 12.41 -10.86 -2.48
N THR A 76 13.73 -10.94 -2.67
CA THR A 76 14.39 -11.98 -3.47
C THR A 76 14.89 -13.16 -2.63
N SER A 77 14.80 -13.05 -1.30
CA SER A 77 15.22 -14.10 -0.38
C SER A 77 14.36 -15.35 -0.49
N ASN A 78 14.93 -16.49 -0.06
CA ASN A 78 14.21 -17.75 0.03
C ASN A 78 14.06 -18.18 1.49
N PRO A 79 12.91 -18.78 1.89
CA PRO A 79 11.72 -19.05 1.08
C PRO A 79 10.90 -17.77 0.78
N ARG A 80 10.16 -17.81 -0.34
CA ARG A 80 9.23 -16.75 -0.75
C ARG A 80 7.88 -17.31 -1.17
N TYR A 81 6.81 -16.59 -0.86
CA TYR A 81 5.44 -16.97 -1.21
C TYR A 81 4.69 -15.78 -1.82
N ALA A 82 4.39 -15.84 -3.12
CA ALA A 82 3.62 -14.82 -3.82
C ALA A 82 2.12 -15.07 -3.64
N PHE A 83 1.43 -14.15 -2.95
CA PHE A 83 0.00 -14.26 -2.68
C PHE A 83 -0.85 -13.33 -3.54
N ILE A 84 -0.27 -12.23 -4.03
CA ILE A 84 -0.79 -11.40 -5.13
C ILE A 84 0.26 -11.41 -6.23
N ASP A 85 -0.11 -11.71 -7.47
CA ASP A 85 0.79 -11.68 -8.63
C ASP A 85 -0.03 -11.49 -9.91
N ASN A 86 0.59 -11.54 -11.10
CA ASN A 86 -0.07 -11.40 -12.39
C ASN A 86 -0.93 -10.13 -12.46
N HIS A 87 -0.30 -8.99 -12.12
CA HIS A 87 -0.89 -7.66 -12.17
C HIS A 87 -2.14 -7.49 -11.29
N GLY A 88 -2.04 -7.94 -10.03
CA GLY A 88 -3.09 -7.78 -9.02
C GLY A 88 -4.07 -8.95 -8.90
N CYS A 89 -3.74 -10.13 -9.40
CA CYS A 89 -4.54 -11.33 -9.14
C CYS A 89 -4.27 -11.87 -7.72
N MET A 90 -5.32 -12.03 -6.93
CA MET A 90 -5.27 -12.69 -5.62
C MET A 90 -5.08 -14.21 -5.80
N LEU A 91 -3.83 -14.68 -5.80
CA LEU A 91 -3.50 -16.08 -6.04
C LEU A 91 -3.76 -16.98 -4.84
N ASP A 92 -3.56 -16.47 -3.62
CA ASP A 92 -3.68 -17.26 -2.39
C ASP A 92 -5.06 -17.92 -2.25
N GLY A 93 -6.14 -17.14 -2.42
CA GLY A 93 -7.52 -17.65 -2.36
C GLY A 93 -7.81 -18.69 -3.45
N ARG A 94 -7.20 -18.55 -4.63
CA ARG A 94 -7.35 -19.52 -5.72
C ARG A 94 -6.59 -20.82 -5.48
N ILE A 95 -5.36 -20.75 -5.00
CA ILE A 95 -4.47 -21.90 -4.85
C ILE A 95 -4.82 -22.72 -3.61
N THR A 96 -5.10 -22.04 -2.50
CA THR A 96 -5.34 -22.68 -1.20
C THR A 96 -6.83 -22.92 -0.93
N GLY A 97 -7.72 -22.21 -1.64
CA GLY A 97 -9.15 -22.18 -1.31
C GLY A 97 -9.45 -21.36 -0.04
N SER A 98 -8.53 -20.50 0.40
CA SER A 98 -8.73 -19.60 1.53
C SER A 98 -9.72 -18.48 1.19
N ASP A 99 -10.16 -17.78 2.24
CA ASP A 99 -11.00 -16.58 2.12
C ASP A 99 -10.20 -15.32 1.72
N SER A 100 -8.96 -15.47 1.25
CA SER A 100 -8.13 -14.36 0.78
C SER A 100 -8.76 -13.70 -0.44
N MET A 101 -9.15 -12.43 -0.29
CA MET A 101 -9.80 -11.64 -1.33
C MET A 101 -9.57 -10.15 -1.12
N PHE A 102 -9.70 -9.37 -2.20
CA PHE A 102 -9.87 -7.93 -2.07
C PHE A 102 -11.30 -7.57 -1.68
N LEU A 103 -11.45 -6.56 -0.83
CA LEU A 103 -12.76 -6.01 -0.51
C LEU A 103 -13.26 -5.06 -1.59
N ALA A 104 -14.58 -4.87 -1.62
CA ALA A 104 -15.19 -3.88 -2.49
C ALA A 104 -14.66 -2.48 -2.15
N ARG A 105 -14.16 -1.78 -3.18
CA ARG A 105 -13.53 -0.47 -3.01
C ARG A 105 -14.56 0.57 -2.60
N THR A 106 -14.27 1.29 -1.52
CA THR A 106 -15.09 2.40 -1.02
C THR A 106 -14.56 3.78 -1.43
N VAL A 107 -13.24 3.93 -1.59
CA VAL A 107 -12.58 5.17 -2.05
C VAL A 107 -11.41 4.86 -2.98
N GLU A 108 -11.10 5.76 -3.91
CA GLU A 108 -10.16 5.48 -5.01
C GLU A 108 -8.71 5.30 -4.56
N ASN A 109 -8.27 6.13 -3.62
CA ASN A 109 -6.89 6.15 -3.14
C ASN A 109 -6.61 5.10 -2.05
N LYS A 110 -7.50 4.11 -1.89
CA LYS A 110 -7.43 3.05 -0.88
C LYS A 110 -7.86 1.70 -1.45
N LEU A 111 -7.15 0.64 -1.12
CA LEU A 111 -7.48 -0.75 -1.43
C LEU A 111 -7.34 -1.58 -0.15
N GLN A 112 -8.26 -2.52 0.05
CA GLN A 112 -8.37 -3.39 1.22
C GLN A 112 -8.60 -4.83 0.77
#